data_AF-A0A813ZT00-F1
#
_entry.id   AF-A0A813ZT00-F1
#
_cell.length_a   1.000
_cell.length_b   1.000
_cell.length_c   1.000
_cell.angle_alpha   90.00
_cell.angle_beta   90.00
_cell.angle_gamma   90.00
#
_symmetry.space_group_name_H-M   'P 1'
#
loop_
_entity.id
_entity.type
_entity.pdbx_description
1 polymer ?
#
loop_
_entity_poly.entity_id
_entity_poly.type
_entity_poly.pdbx_seq_one_letter_code
_entity_poly.pdbx_strand_id
1 'polypeptide(L)'
;MSAPTVGIEHLPSGQECLHSIRAIEKFLSRQVTSLYSAEIGGSNGLIALIVSSQMNIPCLDCDGMGRAFPQLDHSLSFIEGQKCSPTCLSDVYEIKFYTIIFEIVKTRSKKRVLAVVPNLITIIDCESGDPYSTENIKFGCRVSVLVLPSSPKMTTERVLKVVGPKAFGYSEHEYSRDEKYQQHRHEKLKSVWDVYY
;
A
#
# COMPACT_ATOMS: atom_id res chain seq x y z
N MET A 1 4.83 -6.34 -8.60
CA MET A 1 4.87 -4.86 -8.65
C MET A 1 5.74 -4.46 -9.82
N SER A 2 5.35 -3.41 -10.55
CA SER A 2 6.15 -2.79 -11.61
C SER A 2 6.46 -1.34 -11.21
N ALA A 3 7.37 -0.68 -11.92
CA ALA A 3 7.56 0.76 -11.77
C ALA A 3 6.31 1.50 -12.30
N PRO A 4 5.76 2.50 -11.58
CA PRO A 4 4.55 3.22 -12.02
C PRO A 4 4.67 3.82 -13.42
N THR A 5 5.88 4.24 -13.80
CA THR A 5 6.19 4.82 -15.12
C THR A 5 5.99 3.83 -16.28
N VAL A 6 6.16 2.52 -16.03
CA VAL A 6 5.93 1.50 -17.07
C VAL A 6 4.48 1.51 -17.54
N GLY A 7 3.50 1.80 -16.67
CA GLY A 7 2.10 1.89 -17.07
C GLY A 7 1.80 3.10 -17.96
N ILE A 8 2.67 4.11 -17.98
CA ILE A 8 2.57 5.28 -18.86
C ILE A 8 3.21 4.97 -20.22
N GLU A 9 4.34 4.28 -20.21
CA GLU A 9 5.12 3.96 -21.41
C GLU A 9 4.56 2.74 -22.18
N HIS A 10 4.01 1.78 -21.44
CA HIS A 10 3.50 0.52 -21.97
C HIS A 10 2.08 0.27 -21.45
N LEU A 11 1.09 0.64 -22.28
CA LEU A 11 -0.31 0.47 -21.93
C LEU A 11 -0.65 -1.01 -21.69
N PRO A 12 -1.48 -1.32 -20.67
CA PRO A 12 -1.94 -2.68 -20.44
C PRO A 12 -2.91 -3.11 -21.54
N SER A 13 -2.87 -4.40 -21.89
CA SER A 13 -3.86 -5.03 -22.77
C SER A 13 -5.21 -5.23 -22.09
N GLY A 14 -5.24 -5.25 -20.76
CA GLY A 14 -6.43 -5.52 -19.95
C GLY A 14 -6.75 -7.01 -19.79
N GLN A 15 -5.87 -7.90 -20.25
CA GLN A 15 -6.02 -9.37 -20.17
C GLN A 15 -5.03 -10.03 -19.20
N GLU A 16 -4.04 -9.29 -18.69
CA GLU A 16 -2.94 -9.80 -17.87
C GLU A 16 -3.46 -10.52 -16.62
N CYS A 17 -4.38 -9.87 -15.90
CA CYS A 17 -4.98 -10.46 -14.70
C CYS A 17 -5.82 -11.70 -15.03
N LEU A 18 -6.56 -11.71 -16.14
CA LEU A 18 -7.34 -12.86 -16.57
C LEU A 18 -6.45 -14.06 -16.93
N HIS A 19 -5.31 -13.81 -17.59
CA HIS A 19 -4.29 -14.83 -17.85
C HIS A 19 -3.72 -15.42 -16.57
N SER A 20 -3.37 -14.56 -15.61
CA SER A 20 -2.88 -14.99 -14.29
C SER A 20 -3.90 -15.84 -13.54
N ILE A 21 -5.16 -15.43 -13.53
CA ILE A 21 -6.23 -16.17 -12.85
C ILE A 21 -6.44 -17.53 -13.50
N ARG A 22 -6.55 -17.62 -14.83
CA ARG A 22 -6.68 -18.90 -15.54
C ARG A 22 -5.53 -19.86 -15.26
N ALA A 23 -4.30 -19.33 -15.14
CA ALA A 23 -3.13 -20.14 -14.79
C ALA A 23 -3.22 -20.70 -13.36
N ILE A 24 -3.64 -19.87 -12.40
CA ILE A 24 -3.89 -20.28 -11.01
C ILE A 24 -5.01 -21.32 -10.93
N GLU A 25 -6.12 -21.11 -11.64
CA GLU A 25 -7.26 -22.04 -11.66
C GLU A 25 -6.85 -23.41 -12.21
N LYS A 26 -6.08 -23.42 -13.30
CA LYS A 26 -5.51 -24.64 -13.88
C LYS A 26 -4.57 -25.35 -12.91
N PHE A 27 -3.68 -24.61 -12.25
CA PHE A 27 -2.72 -25.17 -11.29
C PHE A 27 -3.42 -25.80 -10.07
N LEU A 28 -4.44 -25.11 -9.54
CA LEU A 28 -5.18 -25.56 -8.36
C LEU A 28 -6.31 -26.54 -8.68
N SER A 29 -6.66 -26.72 -9.96
CA SER A 29 -7.86 -27.45 -10.41
C SER A 29 -9.13 -26.95 -9.70
N ARG A 30 -9.22 -25.64 -9.47
CA ARG A 30 -10.32 -24.97 -8.77
C ARG A 30 -10.60 -23.63 -9.42
N GLN A 31 -11.87 -23.23 -9.49
CA GLN A 31 -12.25 -21.92 -10.01
C GLN A 31 -12.17 -20.85 -8.92
N VAL A 32 -11.80 -19.64 -9.33
CA VAL A 32 -11.85 -18.44 -8.49
C VAL A 32 -13.28 -17.93 -8.45
N THR A 33 -13.84 -17.80 -7.25
CA THR A 33 -15.24 -17.42 -7.05
C THR A 33 -15.43 -15.97 -6.65
N SER A 34 -14.37 -15.28 -6.24
CA SER A 34 -14.41 -13.89 -5.79
C SER A 34 -13.01 -13.28 -5.79
N LEU A 35 -12.91 -11.97 -5.96
CA LEU A 35 -11.67 -11.21 -5.88
C LEU A 35 -11.78 -10.10 -4.85
N TYR A 36 -10.64 -9.64 -4.34
CA TYR A 36 -10.53 -8.45 -3.49
C TYR A 36 -9.22 -7.73 -3.81
N SER A 37 -9.14 -6.44 -3.47
CA SER A 37 -7.98 -5.63 -3.79
C SER A 37 -6.79 -5.98 -2.90
N ALA A 38 -5.56 -5.87 -3.43
CA ALA A 38 -4.37 -6.15 -2.63
C ALA A 38 -4.12 -5.05 -1.58
N GLU A 39 -4.31 -3.79 -1.99
CA GLU A 39 -4.12 -2.60 -1.19
C GLU A 39 -5.04 -1.46 -1.64
N ILE A 40 -5.18 -0.42 -0.80
CA ILE A 40 -5.92 0.80 -1.15
C ILE A 40 -5.11 1.69 -2.10
N GLY A 41 -5.81 2.29 -3.07
CA GLY A 41 -5.29 3.40 -3.88
C GLY A 41 -5.00 3.05 -5.34
N GLY A 42 -5.12 4.07 -6.20
CA GLY A 42 -4.79 4.01 -7.62
C GLY A 42 -5.41 2.83 -8.37
N SER A 43 -4.65 2.29 -9.32
CA SER A 43 -5.03 1.10 -10.08
C SER A 43 -5.12 -0.17 -9.21
N ASN A 44 -4.34 -0.27 -8.12
CA ASN A 44 -4.34 -1.44 -7.23
C ASN A 44 -5.68 -1.63 -6.51
N GLY A 45 -6.37 -0.53 -6.18
CA GLY A 45 -7.71 -0.55 -5.60
C GLY A 45 -8.82 -0.85 -6.61
N LEU A 46 -8.61 -0.57 -7.90
CA LEU A 46 -9.64 -0.71 -8.95
C LEU A 46 -9.52 -2.00 -9.75
N ILE A 47 -8.33 -2.59 -9.83
CA ILE A 47 -8.08 -3.75 -10.70
C ILE A 47 -8.95 -4.95 -10.32
N ALA A 48 -9.15 -5.21 -9.03
CA ALA A 48 -9.99 -6.30 -8.57
C ALA A 48 -11.45 -6.14 -9.03
N LEU A 49 -11.98 -4.91 -8.97
CA LEU A 49 -13.33 -4.58 -9.43
C LEU A 49 -13.49 -4.76 -10.94
N ILE A 50 -12.52 -4.28 -11.72
CA ILE A 50 -12.53 -4.42 -13.18
C ILE A 50 -12.48 -5.89 -13.58
N VAL A 51 -11.55 -6.65 -13.00
CA VAL A 51 -11.33 -8.06 -13.35
C VAL A 51 -12.48 -8.93 -12.88
N SER A 52 -13.02 -8.69 -11.68
CA SER A 52 -14.19 -9.44 -11.19
C SER A 52 -15.41 -9.20 -12.08
N SER A 53 -15.60 -7.98 -12.58
CA SER A 53 -16.64 -7.64 -13.54
C SER A 53 -16.44 -8.38 -14.87
N GLN A 54 -15.21 -8.45 -15.39
CA GLN A 54 -14.89 -9.21 -16.61
C GLN A 54 -15.17 -10.71 -16.45
N MET A 55 -14.96 -11.25 -15.26
CA MET A 55 -15.19 -12.65 -14.92
C MET A 55 -16.64 -12.96 -14.49
N ASN A 56 -17.47 -11.94 -14.31
CA ASN A 56 -18.82 -12.06 -13.74
C ASN A 56 -18.83 -12.76 -12.36
N ILE A 57 -17.90 -12.38 -11.48
CA ILE A 57 -17.79 -12.85 -10.09
C ILE A 57 -17.82 -11.66 -9.11
N PRO A 58 -18.19 -11.87 -7.83
CA PRO A 58 -18.15 -10.82 -6.82
C PRO A 58 -16.76 -10.21 -6.61
N CYS A 59 -16.70 -8.87 -6.52
CA CYS A 59 -15.61 -8.16 -5.86
C CYS A 59 -15.98 -7.96 -4.39
N LEU A 60 -15.14 -8.42 -3.48
CA LEU A 60 -15.32 -8.13 -2.06
C LEU A 60 -14.88 -6.68 -1.80
N ASP A 61 -15.69 -5.96 -1.05
CA ASP A 61 -15.37 -4.61 -0.57
C ASP A 61 -14.39 -4.69 0.62
N CYS A 62 -13.17 -5.11 0.30
CA CYS A 62 -12.06 -5.15 1.23
C CYS A 62 -10.73 -5.14 0.48
N ASP A 63 -9.67 -4.92 1.24
CA ASP A 63 -8.32 -5.10 0.74
C ASP A 63 -7.42 -5.76 1.80
N GLY A 64 -6.24 -6.23 1.37
CA GLY A 64 -5.31 -6.98 2.21
C GLY A 64 -4.61 -6.14 3.28
N MET A 65 -4.52 -4.82 3.11
CA MET A 65 -3.61 -3.96 3.88
C MET A 65 -4.31 -2.77 4.55
N GLY A 66 -5.34 -2.22 3.91
CA GLY A 66 -6.03 -0.96 4.09
C GLY A 66 -5.15 0.29 3.95
N ARG A 67 -3.94 0.15 3.41
CA ARG A 67 -2.89 1.15 3.13
C ARG A 67 -1.95 0.55 2.08
N ALA A 68 -1.03 1.34 1.54
CA ALA A 68 0.01 0.81 0.65
C ALA A 68 1.25 0.40 1.43
N PHE A 69 1.78 -0.79 1.16
CA PHE A 69 3.04 -1.28 1.72
C PHE A 69 3.93 -1.87 0.62
N PRO A 70 5.27 -1.81 0.79
CA PRO A 70 6.20 -2.14 -0.30
C PRO A 70 6.32 -3.63 -0.61
N GLN A 71 5.85 -4.52 0.27
CA GLN A 71 6.04 -5.97 0.14
C GLN A 71 4.72 -6.71 0.33
N LEU A 72 4.56 -7.81 -0.40
CA LEU A 72 3.32 -8.59 -0.40
C LEU A 72 2.99 -9.16 0.98
N ASP A 73 3.99 -9.65 1.71
CA ASP A 73 3.89 -10.25 3.05
C ASP A 73 3.41 -9.28 4.15
N HIS A 74 3.30 -7.99 3.85
CA HIS A 74 2.64 -7.01 4.71
C HIS A 74 1.10 -7.07 4.66
N SER A 75 0.52 -7.86 3.74
CA SER A 75 -0.93 -8.13 3.73
C SER A 75 -1.34 -8.95 4.95
N LEU A 76 -2.47 -8.56 5.56
CA LEU A 76 -3.01 -9.20 6.77
C LEU A 76 -3.21 -10.71 6.59
N SER A 77 -3.65 -11.14 5.41
CA SER A 77 -3.86 -12.57 5.12
C SER A 77 -2.59 -13.40 5.30
N PHE A 78 -1.45 -12.89 4.83
CA PHE A 78 -0.17 -13.58 4.95
C PHE A 78 0.41 -13.48 6.36
N ILE A 79 0.24 -12.34 7.02
CA ILE A 79 0.65 -12.19 8.43
C ILE A 79 -0.11 -13.20 9.31
N GLU A 80 -1.39 -13.46 9.01
CA GLU A 80 -2.21 -14.47 9.68
C GLU A 80 -1.89 -15.92 9.29
N GLY A 81 -0.93 -16.14 8.40
CA GLY A 81 -0.39 -17.46 8.05
C GLY A 81 -0.94 -18.07 6.76
N GLN A 82 -1.69 -17.30 5.95
CA GLN A 82 -1.97 -17.75 4.59
C GLN A 82 -0.68 -17.79 3.78
N LYS A 83 -0.56 -18.78 2.91
CA LYS A 83 0.61 -18.90 2.02
C LYS A 83 0.46 -17.89 0.89
N CYS A 84 1.56 -17.23 0.53
CA CYS A 84 1.63 -16.42 -0.68
C CYS A 84 1.56 -17.28 -1.96
N SER A 85 1.83 -18.58 -1.85
CA SER A 85 1.79 -19.53 -2.96
C SER A 85 0.43 -20.24 -3.09
N PRO A 86 -0.05 -20.45 -4.33
CA PRO A 86 0.59 -20.08 -5.60
C PRO A 86 0.45 -18.58 -5.94
N THR A 87 1.50 -17.96 -6.48
CA THR A 87 1.48 -16.58 -7.05
C THR A 87 1.68 -16.67 -8.55
N CYS A 88 1.00 -15.84 -9.34
CA CYS A 88 1.21 -15.74 -10.78
C CYS A 88 1.47 -14.27 -11.15
N LEU A 89 2.39 -14.03 -12.09
CA LEU A 89 2.56 -12.72 -12.73
C LEU A 89 2.33 -12.89 -14.24
N SER A 90 1.69 -11.91 -14.85
CA SER A 90 1.56 -11.84 -16.30
C SER A 90 2.05 -10.49 -16.77
N ASP A 91 2.79 -10.49 -17.86
CA ASP A 91 3.06 -9.29 -18.64
C ASP A 91 2.18 -9.29 -19.91
N VAL A 92 2.30 -8.22 -20.70
CA VAL A 92 1.58 -8.05 -21.97
C VAL A 92 1.95 -9.10 -23.04
N TYR A 93 3.08 -9.78 -22.89
CA TYR A 93 3.63 -10.72 -23.86
C TYR A 93 3.58 -12.19 -23.40
N GLU A 94 3.52 -12.51 -22.08
CA GLU A 94 3.33 -13.86 -21.51
C GLU A 94 3.31 -13.93 -19.95
N ILE A 95 2.99 -15.12 -19.39
CA ILE A 95 2.94 -15.42 -17.94
C ILE A 95 4.33 -15.80 -17.41
N LYS A 96 4.75 -15.25 -16.26
CA LYS A 96 6.03 -15.58 -15.60
C LYS A 96 5.84 -15.68 -14.07
N PHE A 97 6.51 -16.62 -13.42
CA PHE A 97 6.48 -16.78 -11.96
C PHE A 97 7.70 -16.10 -11.33
N TYR A 98 7.51 -15.27 -10.30
CA TYR A 98 8.60 -14.53 -9.65
C TYR A 98 8.53 -14.57 -8.11
N THR A 99 9.70 -14.46 -7.46
CA THR A 99 9.89 -14.20 -6.02
C THR A 99 11.02 -13.18 -5.89
N ILE A 100 10.79 -12.05 -5.22
CA ILE A 100 11.78 -10.97 -5.09
C ILE A 100 11.73 -10.39 -3.67
N ILE A 101 12.90 -10.20 -3.05
CA ILE A 101 13.14 -9.57 -1.74
C ILE A 101 14.07 -8.37 -1.98
N PHE A 102 13.78 -7.22 -1.35
CA PHE A 102 14.65 -6.06 -1.36
C PHE A 102 14.81 -5.46 0.04
N GLU A 103 16.00 -4.90 0.28
CA GLU A 103 16.47 -4.29 1.53
C GLU A 103 16.97 -2.86 1.23
N ILE A 104 16.78 -1.90 2.15
CA ILE A 104 17.29 -0.53 2.01
C ILE A 104 17.88 -0.01 3.34
N VAL A 105 19.05 0.64 3.21
CA VAL A 105 19.89 1.23 4.26
C VAL A 105 19.52 2.70 4.54
N LYS A 106 19.70 3.15 5.78
CA LYS A 106 19.32 4.48 6.29
C LYS A 106 20.49 5.22 6.95
N THR A 107 20.54 6.55 6.86
CA THR A 107 21.43 7.42 7.66
C THR A 107 20.62 8.47 8.44
N ARG A 108 21.20 9.05 9.52
CA ARG A 108 20.48 9.67 10.65
C ARG A 108 21.03 11.06 11.02
N SER A 109 20.17 11.95 11.52
CA SER A 109 20.46 12.98 12.57
C SER A 109 19.15 13.44 13.24
N LYS A 110 19.22 14.04 14.45
CA LYS A 110 18.12 14.17 15.43
C LYS A 110 16.83 14.81 14.87
N LYS A 111 15.75 14.02 14.89
CA LYS A 111 14.39 14.37 14.40
C LYS A 111 13.36 14.06 15.48
N ARG A 112 12.33 14.92 15.63
CA ARG A 112 11.11 14.61 16.38
C ARG A 112 10.12 13.92 15.44
N VAL A 113 9.64 12.74 15.82
CA VAL A 113 8.71 11.94 15.01
C VAL A 113 7.27 12.33 15.34
N LEU A 114 6.48 12.64 14.31
CA LEU A 114 5.06 13.02 14.44
C LEU A 114 4.09 11.90 14.05
N ALA A 115 4.52 11.02 13.15
CA ALA A 115 3.75 9.86 12.72
C ALA A 115 4.70 8.74 12.32
N VAL A 116 4.24 7.50 12.45
CA VAL A 116 5.00 6.30 12.15
C VAL A 116 4.07 5.22 11.59
N VAL A 117 4.62 4.33 10.77
CA VAL A 117 3.90 3.14 10.31
C VAL A 117 3.34 2.34 11.51
N PRO A 118 2.16 1.71 11.39
CA PRO A 118 1.34 1.55 10.19
C PRO A 118 0.26 2.64 9.98
N ASN A 119 0.39 3.83 10.55
CA ASN A 119 -0.51 4.94 10.17
C ASN A 119 -0.30 5.29 8.69
N LEU A 120 -1.39 5.65 8.00
CA LEU A 120 -1.32 6.10 6.61
C LEU A 120 -0.94 7.58 6.60
N ILE A 121 0.20 7.89 5.97
CA ILE A 121 0.73 9.24 5.86
C ILE A 121 0.58 9.66 4.40
N THR A 122 -0.19 10.73 4.16
CA THR A 122 -0.49 11.23 2.82
C THR A 122 -0.05 12.68 2.71
N ILE A 123 0.57 13.03 1.59
CA ILE A 123 0.98 14.39 1.27
C ILE A 123 -0.05 14.92 0.27
N ILE A 124 -0.58 16.11 0.52
CA ILE A 124 -1.56 16.77 -0.35
C ILE A 124 -1.09 18.17 -0.71
N ASP A 125 -1.54 18.68 -1.85
CA ASP A 125 -1.38 20.08 -2.20
C ASP A 125 -2.19 20.97 -1.24
N CYS A 126 -1.61 22.07 -0.79
CA CYS A 126 -2.27 22.98 0.16
C CYS A 126 -3.48 23.72 -0.43
N GLU A 127 -3.52 23.90 -1.74
CA GLU A 127 -4.52 24.74 -2.42
C GLU A 127 -5.64 23.89 -3.00
N SER A 128 -5.30 22.83 -3.76
CA SER A 128 -6.31 21.94 -4.35
C SER A 128 -6.75 20.82 -3.43
N GLY A 129 -5.90 20.40 -2.49
CA GLY A 129 -6.12 19.20 -1.68
C GLY A 129 -5.82 17.89 -2.42
N ASP A 130 -5.32 17.96 -3.65
CA ASP A 130 -4.96 16.77 -4.43
C ASP A 130 -3.77 16.03 -3.81
N PRO A 131 -3.74 14.69 -3.87
CA PRO A 131 -2.63 13.92 -3.32
C PRO A 131 -1.37 14.09 -4.16
N TYR A 132 -0.23 14.30 -3.49
CA TYR A 132 1.10 14.19 -4.08
C TYR A 132 1.62 12.77 -3.95
N SER A 133 2.00 12.16 -5.08
CA SER A 133 2.80 10.95 -5.07
C SER A 133 4.28 11.27 -4.84
N THR A 134 5.02 10.28 -4.32
CA THR A 134 6.43 10.44 -3.93
C THR A 134 7.34 10.93 -5.05
N GLU A 135 7.02 10.57 -6.28
CA GLU A 135 7.73 10.91 -7.51
C GLU A 135 7.42 12.32 -8.03
N ASN A 136 6.30 12.92 -7.61
CA ASN A 136 5.87 14.23 -8.04
C ASN A 136 6.27 15.36 -7.07
N ILE A 137 6.75 15.01 -5.87
CA ILE A 137 7.23 15.98 -4.90
C ILE A 137 8.53 16.62 -5.40
N LYS A 138 8.52 17.95 -5.47
CA LYS A 138 9.66 18.76 -5.93
C LYS A 138 9.85 19.95 -4.99
N PHE A 139 11.04 20.55 -5.05
CA PHE A 139 11.30 21.80 -4.34
C PHE A 139 10.29 22.88 -4.79
N GLY A 140 9.72 23.60 -3.82
CA GLY A 140 8.71 24.63 -4.07
C GLY A 140 7.25 24.17 -3.98
N CYS A 141 6.98 22.87 -3.91
CA CYS A 141 5.62 22.37 -3.63
C CYS A 141 5.16 22.85 -2.25
N ARG A 142 3.98 23.49 -2.19
CA ARG A 142 3.32 23.84 -0.93
C ARG A 142 2.42 22.70 -0.54
N VAL A 143 2.85 21.91 0.44
CA VAL A 143 2.17 20.69 0.82
C VAL A 143 1.66 20.70 2.25
N SER A 144 0.58 19.96 2.44
CA SER A 144 0.02 19.59 3.72
C SER A 144 0.19 18.10 3.94
N VAL A 145 0.39 17.67 5.18
CA VAL A 145 0.55 16.25 5.52
C VAL A 145 -0.65 15.80 6.35
N LEU A 146 -1.35 14.79 5.86
CA LEU A 146 -2.43 14.12 6.56
C LEU A 146 -1.90 12.81 7.16
N VAL A 147 -2.30 12.54 8.41
CA VAL A 147 -1.99 11.29 9.10
C VAL A 147 -3.30 10.65 9.49
N LEU A 148 -3.57 9.48 8.91
CA LEU A 148 -4.77 8.70 9.16
C LEU A 148 -4.40 7.51 10.06
N PRO A 149 -5.14 7.27 11.15
CA PRO A 149 -4.82 6.21 12.09
C PRO A 149 -4.96 4.83 11.43
N SER A 150 -4.05 3.92 11.78
CA SER A 150 -4.16 2.53 11.31
C SER A 150 -5.39 1.82 11.90
N SER A 151 -5.92 0.86 11.14
CA SER A 151 -7.01 0.02 11.61
C SER A 151 -6.55 -0.86 12.79
N PRO A 152 -7.43 -1.19 13.76
CA PRO A 152 -7.05 -2.02 14.92
C PRO A 152 -6.41 -3.36 14.55
N LYS A 153 -6.83 -3.95 13.42
CA LYS A 153 -6.26 -5.21 12.89
C LYS A 153 -4.77 -5.07 12.55
N MET A 154 -4.32 -3.88 12.15
CA MET A 154 -2.94 -3.61 11.79
C MET A 154 -2.08 -3.13 12.96
N THR A 155 -2.65 -3.00 14.16
CA THR A 155 -1.94 -2.54 15.36
C THR A 155 -1.75 -3.64 16.40
N THR A 156 -2.01 -4.91 16.05
CA THR A 156 -1.76 -6.05 16.95
C THR A 156 -0.26 -6.29 17.09
N GLU A 157 0.17 -6.90 18.20
CA GLU A 157 1.60 -7.16 18.44
C GLU A 157 2.23 -8.01 17.32
N ARG A 158 1.50 -9.01 16.82
CA ARG A 158 1.94 -9.87 15.71
C ARG A 158 2.14 -9.06 14.43
N VAL A 159 1.17 -8.22 14.07
CA VAL A 159 1.23 -7.43 12.83
C VAL A 159 2.32 -6.36 12.93
N LEU A 160 2.47 -5.70 14.07
CA LEU A 160 3.53 -4.69 14.29
C LEU A 160 4.95 -5.25 14.19
N LYS A 161 5.16 -6.56 14.32
CA LYS A 161 6.49 -7.19 14.05
C LYS A 161 6.84 -7.16 12.56
N VAL A 162 5.85 -7.05 11.69
CA VAL A 162 6.00 -7.06 10.22
C VAL A 162 5.85 -5.65 9.65
N VAL A 163 4.84 -4.89 10.10
CA VAL A 163 4.52 -3.57 9.53
C VAL A 163 4.81 -2.39 10.47
N GLY A 164 5.32 -2.67 11.67
CA GLY A 164 5.67 -1.64 12.64
C GLY A 164 7.05 -1.01 12.35
N PRO A 165 7.38 0.10 13.03
CA PRO A 165 8.62 0.85 12.78
C PRO A 165 9.88 0.00 12.81
N LYS A 166 9.96 -0.94 13.75
CA LYS A 166 11.13 -1.81 13.93
C LYS A 166 11.40 -2.67 12.69
N ALA A 167 10.35 -3.13 12.00
CA ALA A 167 10.47 -3.93 10.77
C ALA A 167 11.07 -3.13 9.60
N PHE A 168 10.84 -1.81 9.57
CA PHE A 168 11.39 -0.90 8.57
C PHE A 168 12.74 -0.27 9.01
N GLY A 169 13.42 -0.84 10.01
CA GLY A 169 14.72 -0.35 10.47
C GLY A 169 14.67 0.90 11.37
N TYR A 170 13.51 1.23 11.95
CA TYR A 170 13.34 2.31 12.92
C TYR A 170 13.31 1.76 14.36
N SER A 171 14.41 1.15 14.82
CA SER A 171 14.46 0.42 16.10
C SER A 171 14.21 1.30 17.33
N GLU A 172 14.56 2.58 17.25
CA GLU A 172 14.31 3.60 18.27
C GLU A 172 12.86 4.09 18.40
N HIS A 173 11.94 3.62 17.55
CA HIS A 173 10.56 4.10 17.54
C HIS A 173 9.59 2.95 17.84
N GLU A 174 8.61 3.25 18.68
CA GLU A 174 7.51 2.34 18.95
C GLU A 174 6.23 2.91 18.37
N TYR A 175 5.39 2.02 17.85
CA TYR A 175 4.05 2.41 17.46
C TYR A 175 3.24 2.65 18.72
N SER A 176 2.80 3.90 18.91
CA SER A 176 1.75 4.22 19.86
C SER A 176 0.54 4.70 19.10
N ARG A 177 -0.62 4.17 19.47
CA ARG A 177 -1.89 4.64 18.93
C ARG A 177 -2.23 5.93 19.66
N ASP A 178 -1.78 7.06 19.11
CA ASP A 178 -1.99 8.36 19.74
C ASP A 178 -3.48 8.78 19.61
N GLU A 179 -4.18 8.74 20.74
CA GLU A 179 -5.60 9.06 20.86
C GLU A 179 -5.91 10.52 20.48
N LYS A 180 -4.91 11.41 20.53
CA LYS A 180 -5.09 12.83 20.16
C LYS A 180 -5.52 13.01 18.71
N TYR A 181 -5.04 12.17 17.80
CA TYR A 181 -5.41 12.21 16.38
C TYR A 181 -6.79 11.61 16.11
N GLN A 182 -7.40 10.91 17.09
CA GLN A 182 -8.77 10.40 16.96
C GLN A 182 -9.83 11.43 17.35
N GLN A 183 -9.48 12.47 18.12
CA GLN A 183 -10.43 13.45 18.66
C GLN A 183 -10.90 14.54 17.68
N HIS A 184 -10.64 14.42 16.38
CA HIS A 184 -11.19 15.32 15.33
C HIS A 184 -10.96 16.82 15.62
N ARG A 185 -9.81 17.20 16.19
CA ARG A 185 -9.41 18.60 16.17
C ARG A 185 -8.62 18.84 14.89
N HIS A 186 -9.25 19.51 13.92
CA HIS A 186 -8.52 20.19 12.85
C HIS A 186 -7.48 21.09 13.52
N GLU A 187 -6.23 20.64 13.56
CA GLU A 187 -5.13 21.56 13.77
C GLU A 187 -4.99 22.38 12.49
N LYS A 188 -4.96 23.70 12.62
CA LYS A 188 -4.73 24.58 11.48
C LYS A 188 -3.43 24.13 10.82
N LEU A 189 -3.47 23.86 9.52
CA LEU A 189 -2.30 23.43 8.75
C LEU A 189 -1.16 24.40 9.02
N LYS A 190 -0.13 23.90 9.71
CA LYS A 190 1.10 24.65 9.96
C LYS A 190 1.97 24.48 8.73
N SER A 191 2.42 25.59 8.18
CA SER A 191 3.43 25.57 7.14
C SER A 191 4.67 24.83 7.64
N VAL A 192 5.39 24.15 6.75
CA VAL A 192 6.74 23.62 7.08
C VAL A 192 7.62 24.74 7.66
N TRP A 193 7.43 25.98 7.20
CA TRP A 193 8.11 27.15 7.73
C TRP A 193 7.72 27.47 9.18
N ASP A 194 6.46 27.25 9.59
CA ASP A 194 5.98 27.48 10.97
C ASP A 194 6.45 26.39 11.96
N VAL A 195 6.98 25.27 11.45
CA VAL A 195 7.45 24.14 12.26
C VAL A 195 8.96 24.17 12.44
N TYR A 196 9.69 24.75 11.48
CA TYR A 196 11.16 24.73 11.44
C TYR A 196 11.82 26.11 11.62
N TYR A 197 11.06 27.21 11.61
CA TYR A 197 11.49 28.57 11.96
C TYR A 197 10.59 29.15 13.06
#